data_AF-A0A2W4WP52-F1
#
_entry.id   AF-A0A2W4WP52-F1
#
_cell.length_a   1.000
_cell.length_b   1.000
_cell.length_c   1.000
_cell.angle_alpha   90.00
_cell.angle_beta   90.00
_cell.angle_gamma   90.00
#
_symmetry.space_group_name_H-M   'P 1'
#
loop_
_entity.id
_entity.type
_entity.pdbx_description
1 polymer ?
#
loop_
_entity_poly.entity_id
_entity_poly.type
_entity_poly.pdbx_seq_one_letter_code
_entity_poly.pdbx_strand_id
1 'polypeptide(L)'
;MTSIDRLETIYTMPSRLGSGHHRELTLSPGLDLSIICETLHGNVVQQISENQPPVQFAAPLTGLLKPESLERIQYAAEILRSHLENPPNQTVLAQQVGVSDRTLQKGFRAVFRMTVRFWSKCDRAGSLHSGLDK
;
A
#
# COMPACT_ATOMS: atom_id res chain seq x y z
N MET A 1 -28.47 1.60 -1.47
CA MET A 1 -27.95 2.95 -1.74
C MET A 1 -28.18 3.81 -0.52
N THR A 2 -27.19 3.95 0.36
CA THR A 2 -27.24 4.90 1.47
C THR A 2 -26.48 6.16 1.04
N SER A 3 -27.16 7.00 0.26
CA SER A 3 -26.72 8.35 -0.06
C SER A 3 -27.08 9.23 1.12
N ILE A 4 -26.12 9.56 1.95
CA ILE A 4 -26.21 10.70 2.88
C ILE A 4 -25.23 11.73 2.29
N ASP A 5 -25.76 12.87 1.88
CA ASP A 5 -25.11 14.00 1.20
C ASP A 5 -24.80 13.89 -0.31
N ARG A 6 -25.40 14.82 -1.07
CA ARG A 6 -25.26 15.02 -2.52
C ARG A 6 -23.86 15.55 -2.95
N LEU A 7 -22.86 15.48 -2.07
CA LEU A 7 -21.53 16.09 -2.25
C LEU A 7 -20.41 15.06 -2.40
N GLU A 8 -20.72 13.77 -2.28
CA GLU A 8 -19.75 12.69 -2.39
C GLU A 8 -20.00 11.85 -3.66
N THR A 9 -18.96 11.71 -4.48
CA THR A 9 -18.95 10.78 -5.61
C THR A 9 -17.90 9.70 -5.36
N ILE A 10 -18.32 8.43 -5.47
CA ILE A 10 -17.43 7.27 -5.26
C ILE A 10 -17.29 6.50 -6.57
N TYR A 11 -16.06 6.38 -7.05
CA TYR A 11 -15.70 5.57 -8.20
C TYR A 11 -15.00 4.30 -7.72
N THR A 12 -15.57 3.14 -8.06
CA THR A 12 -14.93 1.85 -7.75
C THR A 12 -13.94 1.50 -8.86
N MET A 13 -12.73 1.08 -8.49
CA MET A 13 -11.73 0.66 -9.46
C MET A 13 -12.22 -0.59 -10.21
N PRO A 14 -12.25 -0.58 -11.56
CA PRO A 14 -12.59 -1.77 -12.33
C PRO A 14 -11.63 -2.91 -12.02
N SER A 15 -12.18 -4.10 -11.78
CA SER A 15 -11.40 -5.29 -11.38
C SER A 15 -10.30 -5.70 -12.36
N ARG A 16 -10.42 -5.32 -13.63
CA ARG A 16 -9.38 -5.56 -14.65
C ARG A 16 -8.14 -4.70 -14.44
N LEU A 17 -8.30 -3.50 -13.91
CA LEU A 17 -7.21 -2.55 -13.69
C LEU A 17 -6.62 -2.68 -12.28
N GLY A 18 -7.41 -3.15 -11.33
CA GLY A 18 -6.95 -3.31 -9.95
C GLY A 18 -8.11 -3.50 -8.97
N SER A 19 -7.89 -3.03 -7.75
CA SER A 19 -8.90 -3.00 -6.69
C SER A 19 -8.86 -1.69 -5.93
N GLY A 20 -9.96 -1.34 -5.26
CA GLY A 20 -10.06 -0.12 -4.46
C GLY A 20 -11.11 0.87 -4.97
N HIS A 21 -10.98 2.12 -4.55
CA HIS A 21 -11.90 3.19 -4.88
C HIS A 21 -11.24 4.57 -4.87
N HIS A 22 -11.81 5.49 -5.64
CA HIS A 22 -11.58 6.91 -5.57
C HIS A 22 -12.85 7.59 -5.04
N ARG A 23 -12.69 8.49 -4.08
CA ARG A 23 -13.78 9.31 -3.53
C ARG A 23 -13.46 10.77 -3.79
N GLU A 24 -14.43 11.49 -4.31
CA GLU A 24 -14.37 12.92 -4.53
C GLU A 24 -15.43 13.59 -3.66
N LEU A 25 -15.01 14.56 -2.86
CA LEU A 25 -15.89 15.35 -2.01
C LEU A 25 -15.63 16.83 -2.25
N THR A 26 -16.66 17.59 -2.63
CA THR A 26 -16.56 19.05 -2.67
C THR A 26 -16.76 19.60 -1.26
N LEU A 27 -15.69 20.16 -0.67
CA LEU A 27 -15.73 20.74 0.67
C LEU A 27 -16.37 22.14 0.65
N SER A 28 -16.06 22.92 -0.38
CA SER A 28 -16.61 24.24 -0.66
C SER A 28 -16.40 24.60 -2.15
N PRO A 29 -17.01 25.67 -2.69
CA PRO A 29 -16.80 26.07 -4.08
C PRO A 29 -15.32 26.26 -4.41
N GLY A 30 -14.78 25.45 -5.32
CA GLY A 30 -13.37 25.48 -5.74
C GLY A 30 -12.40 24.73 -4.84
N LEU A 31 -12.87 23.99 -3.84
CA LEU A 31 -12.06 23.13 -2.97
C LEU A 31 -12.62 21.71 -2.92
N ASP A 32 -11.90 20.80 -3.56
CA ASP A 32 -12.24 19.38 -3.60
C ASP A 32 -11.23 18.54 -2.80
N LEU A 33 -11.74 17.52 -2.12
CA LEU A 33 -10.96 16.49 -1.45
C LEU A 33 -11.09 15.18 -2.22
N SER A 34 -9.97 14.73 -2.76
CA SER A 34 -9.84 13.40 -3.37
C SER A 34 -9.18 12.43 -2.40
N ILE A 35 -9.87 11.32 -2.10
CA ILE A 35 -9.31 10.19 -1.34
C ILE A 35 -9.15 9.02 -2.29
N ILE A 36 -7.90 8.66 -2.54
CA ILE A 36 -7.53 7.59 -3.46
C ILE A 36 -7.04 6.39 -2.62
N CYS A 37 -7.73 5.26 -2.76
CA CYS A 37 -7.36 4.01 -2.12
C CYS A 37 -7.38 2.92 -3.19
N GLU A 38 -6.29 2.75 -3.90
CA GLU A 38 -6.21 1.84 -5.04
C GLU A 38 -4.97 0.95 -5.02
N THR A 39 -5.10 -0.21 -5.64
CA THR A 39 -4.01 -1.13 -5.93
C THR A 39 -4.17 -1.54 -7.39
N LEU A 40 -3.27 -1.05 -8.24
CA LEU A 40 -3.26 -1.39 -9.65
C LEU A 40 -2.60 -2.74 -9.86
N HIS A 41 -3.10 -3.53 -10.82
CA HIS A 41 -2.45 -4.79 -11.18
C HIS A 41 -1.14 -4.53 -11.94
N GLY A 42 -1.11 -3.49 -12.79
CA GLY A 42 0.06 -3.09 -13.56
C GLY A 42 0.12 -1.58 -13.83
N ASN A 43 0.97 -1.18 -14.78
CA ASN A 43 1.11 0.23 -15.17
C ASN A 43 -0.13 0.72 -15.94
N VAL A 44 -0.72 1.82 -15.50
CA VAL A 44 -1.88 2.46 -16.15
C VAL A 44 -1.51 3.88 -16.53
N VAL A 45 -1.92 4.30 -17.73
CA VAL A 45 -1.85 5.70 -18.16
C VAL A 45 -3.19 6.35 -17.88
N GLN A 46 -3.21 7.33 -16.99
CA GLN A 46 -4.40 8.13 -16.71
C GLN A 46 -4.33 9.44 -17.49
N GLN A 47 -5.40 9.73 -18.23
CA GLN A 47 -5.56 11.05 -18.83
C GLN A 47 -6.02 12.02 -17.75
N ILE A 48 -5.19 13.02 -17.48
CA ILE A 48 -5.48 14.07 -16.51
C ILE A 48 -5.98 15.28 -17.32
N SER A 49 -7.10 15.88 -16.93
CA SER A 49 -7.58 17.11 -17.57
C SER A 49 -6.59 18.26 -17.28
N GLU A 50 -6.21 19.00 -18.31
CA GLU A 50 -5.29 20.16 -18.22
C GLU A 50 -5.80 21.27 -17.28
N ASN A 51 -7.09 21.28 -16.96
CA ASN A 51 -7.70 22.24 -16.05
C ASN A 51 -7.47 21.86 -14.57
N GLN A 52 -6.21 21.55 -14.21
CA GLN A 52 -5.82 21.30 -12.83
C GLN A 52 -6.02 22.59 -12.00
N PRO A 53 -6.51 22.49 -10.75
CA PRO A 53 -6.52 23.63 -9.85
C PRO A 53 -5.10 24.22 -9.73
N PRO A 54 -4.95 25.54 -9.55
CA PRO A 54 -3.64 26.18 -9.46
C PRO A 54 -2.80 25.67 -8.29
N VAL A 55 -3.41 25.01 -7.29
CA VAL A 55 -2.73 24.42 -6.14
C VAL A 55 -3.35 23.07 -5.79
N GLN A 56 -2.50 22.04 -5.72
CA GLN A 56 -2.87 20.71 -5.26
C GLN A 56 -1.90 20.27 -4.15
N PHE A 57 -2.43 19.68 -3.09
CA PHE A 57 -1.64 19.02 -2.06
C PHE A 57 -2.03 17.56 -1.98
N ALA A 58 -1.04 16.67 -1.96
CA ALA A 58 -1.24 15.24 -1.78
C ALA A 58 -0.41 14.76 -0.59
N ALA A 59 -1.01 13.92 0.25
CA ALA A 59 -0.33 13.26 1.34
C ALA A 59 -0.79 11.79 1.43
N PRO A 60 0.12 10.84 1.65
CA PRO A 60 -0.28 9.46 1.88
C PRO A 60 -1.04 9.35 3.20
N LEU A 61 -2.28 8.87 3.14
CA LEU A 61 -3.12 8.64 4.32
C LEU A 61 -2.83 7.30 5.01
N THR A 62 -1.66 6.70 4.78
CA THR A 62 -1.25 5.45 5.41
C THR A 62 -0.96 5.70 6.90
N GLY A 63 -2.00 5.82 7.72
CA GLY A 63 -1.90 5.92 9.18
C GLY A 63 -1.37 4.66 9.87
N LEU A 64 -0.86 3.68 9.13
CA LEU A 64 -0.38 2.41 9.66
C LEU A 64 1.10 2.42 10.06
N LEU A 65 1.94 3.22 9.40
CA LEU A 65 3.39 3.24 9.64
C LEU A 65 3.98 4.64 9.35
N LYS A 66 4.93 5.07 10.18
CA LYS A 66 5.81 6.20 9.83
C LYS A 66 6.62 5.83 8.57
N PRO A 67 7.00 6.79 7.70
CA PRO A 67 7.82 6.51 6.51
C PRO A 67 9.08 5.71 6.82
N GLU A 68 9.80 6.09 7.87
CA GLU A 68 11.00 5.40 8.36
C GLU A 68 10.73 3.94 8.77
N SER A 69 9.52 3.65 9.25
CA SER A 69 9.10 2.28 9.55
C SER A 69 8.73 1.53 8.27
N LEU A 70 8.10 2.17 7.28
CA LEU A 70 7.81 1.56 5.98
C LEU A 70 9.10 1.10 5.28
N GLU A 71 10.10 1.97 5.22
CA GLU A 71 11.41 1.65 4.63
C GLU A 71 12.06 0.44 5.32
N ARG A 72 12.02 0.39 6.66
CA ARG A 72 12.54 -0.76 7.42
C ARG A 72 11.76 -2.05 7.18
N ILE A 73 10.45 -1.97 6.95
CA ILE A 73 9.62 -3.13 6.61
C ILE A 73 9.95 -3.63 5.20
N GLN A 74 10.17 -2.74 4.24
CA GLN A 74 10.61 -3.10 2.89
C GLN A 74 11.99 -3.74 2.92
N TYR A 75 12.95 -3.15 3.66
CA TYR A 75 14.28 -3.71 3.84
C TYR A 75 14.26 -5.09 4.52
N ALA A 76 13.37 -5.29 5.51
CA ALA A 76 13.18 -6.62 6.12
C ALA A 76 12.73 -7.68 5.10
N ALA A 77 11.88 -7.30 4.14
CA ALA A 77 11.46 -8.20 3.08
C ALA A 77 12.62 -8.53 2.14
N GLU A 78 13.49 -7.57 1.82
CA GLU A 78 14.70 -7.82 1.02
C GLU A 78 15.66 -8.79 1.71
N ILE A 79 15.91 -8.62 3.01
CA ILE A 79 16.75 -9.55 3.79
C ILE A 79 16.21 -10.97 3.73
N LEU A 80 14.89 -11.13 3.90
CA LEU A 80 14.25 -12.44 3.83
C LEU A 80 14.33 -13.03 2.41
N ARG A 81 14.26 -12.21 1.36
CA ARG A 81 14.43 -12.62 -0.04
C ARG A 81 15.87 -13.02 -0.37
N SER A 82 16.86 -12.37 0.23
CA SER A 82 18.28 -12.70 0.00
C SER A 82 18.75 -13.92 0.81
N HIS A 83 18.00 -14.34 1.83
CA HIS A 83 18.34 -15.46 2.72
C HIS A 83 17.25 -16.55 2.72
N LEU A 84 16.84 -17.01 1.53
CA LEU A 84 15.75 -17.99 1.42
C LEU A 84 16.06 -19.34 2.08
N GLU A 85 17.29 -19.83 2.01
CA GLU A 85 17.67 -21.14 2.57
C GLU A 85 17.66 -21.09 4.11
N ASN A 86 18.28 -20.05 4.67
CA ASN A 86 18.44 -19.84 6.11
C ASN A 86 17.99 -18.43 6.54
N PRO A 87 16.68 -18.16 6.57
CA PRO A 87 16.17 -16.84 6.88
C PRO A 87 16.38 -16.53 8.36
N PRO A 88 16.69 -15.27 8.72
CA PRO A 88 16.69 -14.85 10.10
C PRO A 88 15.31 -15.10 10.72
N ASN A 89 15.30 -15.55 11.98
CA ASN A 89 14.04 -15.63 12.71
C ASN A 89 13.47 -14.23 12.95
N GLN A 90 12.19 -14.17 13.32
CA GLN A 90 11.45 -12.90 13.40
C GLN A 90 12.10 -11.87 14.32
N THR A 91 12.64 -12.30 15.46
CA THR A 91 13.24 -11.40 16.45
C THR A 91 14.59 -10.87 15.96
N VAL A 92 15.41 -11.71 15.34
CA VAL A 92 16.67 -11.29 14.71
C VAL A 92 16.40 -10.30 13.58
N LEU A 93 15.40 -10.59 12.75
CA LEU A 93 15.02 -9.70 11.65
C LEU A 93 14.55 -8.33 12.16
N ALA A 94 13.72 -8.30 13.20
CA ALA A 94 13.24 -7.06 13.81
C ALA A 94 14.40 -6.21 14.35
N GLN A 95 15.33 -6.85 15.08
CA GLN A 95 16.54 -6.20 15.59
C GLN A 95 17.43 -5.67 14.46
N GLN A 96 17.65 -6.47 13.42
CA GLN A 96 18.51 -6.13 12.29
C GLN A 96 18.01 -4.91 11.52
N VAL A 97 16.68 -4.77 11.35
CA VAL A 97 16.10 -3.61 10.67
C VAL A 97 15.76 -2.46 11.61
N GLY A 98 16.05 -2.59 12.91
CA GLY A 98 15.84 -1.53 13.89
C GLY A 98 14.37 -1.23 14.21
N VAL A 99 13.51 -2.26 14.26
CA VAL A 99 12.10 -2.12 14.67
C VAL A 99 11.73 -3.11 15.77
N SER A 100 10.64 -2.86 16.49
CA SER A 100 10.09 -3.85 17.43
C SER A 100 9.40 -5.01 16.68
N ASP A 101 9.38 -6.22 17.26
CA ASP A 101 8.64 -7.37 16.72
C ASP A 101 7.17 -7.03 16.39
N ARG A 102 6.54 -6.20 17.23
CA ARG A 102 5.16 -5.72 17.02
C ARG A 102 5.05 -4.81 15.81
N THR A 103 6.02 -3.90 15.63
CA THR A 103 6.10 -3.01 14.45
C THR A 103 6.35 -3.84 13.20
N LEU A 104 7.26 -4.81 13.25
CA LEU A 104 7.56 -5.72 12.15
C LEU A 104 6.31 -6.47 11.69
N GLN A 105 5.59 -7.10 12.62
CA GLN A 105 4.36 -7.84 12.28
C GLN A 105 3.24 -6.95 11.75
N LYS A 106 2.99 -5.81 12.41
CA LYS A 106 1.99 -4.85 11.93
C LYS A 106 2.35 -4.33 10.54
N GLY A 107 3.63 -4.06 10.31
CA GLY A 107 4.11 -3.52 9.07
C GLY A 107 4.02 -4.50 7.91
N PHE A 108 4.40 -5.77 8.10
CA PHE A 108 4.18 -6.79 7.06
C PHE A 108 2.70 -6.98 6.74
N ARG A 109 1.82 -6.87 7.74
CA ARG A 109 0.36 -6.91 7.51
C ARG A 109 -0.14 -5.69 6.75
N ALA A 110 0.43 -4.52 7.03
CA ALA A 110 0.09 -3.26 6.36
C ALA A 110 0.51 -3.26 4.90
N VAL A 111 1.76 -3.65 4.63
CA VAL A 111 2.44 -3.48 3.35
C VAL A 111 2.19 -4.67 2.43
N PHE A 112 2.30 -5.90 2.95
CA PHE A 112 2.22 -7.12 2.16
C PHE A 112 0.93 -7.91 2.39
N ARG A 113 0.00 -7.39 3.20
CA ARG A 113 -1.26 -8.07 3.62
C ARG A 113 -1.04 -9.47 4.20
N MET A 114 0.16 -9.73 4.74
CA MET A 114 0.61 -11.04 5.23
C MET A 114 1.33 -10.91 6.56
N THR A 115 1.52 -12.04 7.24
CA THR A 115 2.43 -12.08 8.41
C THR A 115 3.84 -12.39 7.94
N VAL A 116 4.86 -11.88 8.64
CA VAL A 116 6.29 -12.17 8.39
C VAL A 116 6.54 -13.67 8.21
N ARG A 117 5.92 -14.49 9.08
CA ARG A 117 6.03 -15.95 9.08
C ARG A 117 5.48 -16.60 7.80
N PHE A 118 4.35 -16.09 7.30
CA PHE A 118 3.74 -16.61 6.08
C PHE A 118 4.51 -16.15 4.84
N TRP A 119 4.92 -14.88 4.83
CA TRP A 119 5.70 -14.28 3.76
C TRP A 119 7.01 -15.05 3.49
N SER A 120 7.79 -15.34 4.54
CA SER A 120 9.05 -16.11 4.43
C SER A 120 8.84 -17.53 3.87
N LYS A 121 7.68 -18.15 4.10
CA LYS A 121 7.35 -19.48 3.58
C LYS A 121 6.89 -19.44 2.12
N CYS A 122 6.07 -18.46 1.74
CA CYS A 122 5.55 -18.34 0.38
C CYS A 122 6.61 -17.92 -0.63
N ASP A 123 7.58 -17.10 -0.23
CA ASP A 123 8.67 -16.69 -1.12
C ASP A 123 9.64 -17.85 -1.39
N ARG A 124 9.94 -18.68 -0.37
CA ARG A 124 10.71 -19.92 -0.53
C ARG A 124 10.04 -20.91 -1.49
N ALA A 125 8.71 -20.92 -1.57
CA ALA A 125 7.95 -21.77 -2.48
C ALA A 125 7.91 -21.22 -3.94
N GLY A 126 8.56 -20.09 -4.23
CA GLY A 126 8.55 -19.46 -5.55
C GLY A 126 7.20 -18.85 -5.95
N SER A 127 6.20 -18.85 -5.07
CA SER A 127 4.82 -18.44 -5.40
C SER A 127 4.57 -16.94 -5.52
N LEU A 128 5.54 -16.08 -5.20
CA LEU A 128 5.35 -14.62 -5.20
C LEU A 128 5.96 -13.90 -6.42
N HIS A 129 6.85 -14.55 -7.18
CA HIS A 129 7.54 -13.94 -8.32
C HIS A 129 6.66 -13.81 -9.59
N SER A 130 5.39 -14.23 -9.56
CA SER A 130 4.47 -14.09 -10.70
C SER A 130 3.37 -13.03 -10.50
N GLY A 131 3.39 -12.25 -9.40
CA GLY A 131 2.28 -11.37 -9.03
C GLY A 131 2.60 -9.88 -8.85
N LEU A 132 3.86 -9.46 -9.02
CA LEU A 132 4.27 -8.05 -8.93
C LEU A 132 4.86 -7.48 -10.23
N ASP A 133 4.96 -8.31 -11.28
CA ASP A 133 5.32 -7.89 -12.64
C ASP A 133 4.20 -8.33 -13.62
N LYS A 134 3.01 -7.72 -13.61
CA LYS A 134 2.08 -7.65 -14.76
C LYS A 134 1.10 -6.48 -14.66
#